data_AF-A0A2V7L7K0-F1
#
_entry.id   AF-A0A2V7L7K0-F1
#
_cell.length_a   1.000
_cell.length_b   1.000
_cell.length_c   1.000
_cell.angle_alpha   90.00
_cell.angle_beta   90.00
_cell.angle_gamma   90.00
#
_symmetry.space_group_name_H-M   'P 1'
#
loop_
_entity.id
_entity.type
_entity.pdbx_description
1 polymer ?
#
loop_
_entity_poly.entity_id
_entity_poly.type
_entity_poly.pdbx_seq_one_letter_code
_entity_poly.pdbx_strand_id
1 'polypeptide(L)'
;MPVIQNPPFYADLEDVGIQIPLDFRRMTGITFIDTILISDAAPVPPTEWLPLLFHELVHVLQYEELGLNRFVQLYVNGWAEGGFRYEDIPLERDAYELDAKFRSAPAQPFDTLATVRNQLSGYGIA
;
A
#
# COMPACT_ATOMS: atom_id res chain seq x y z
N MET A 1 4.27 -10.25 -19.36
CA MET A 1 3.20 -9.61 -18.60
C MET A 1 3.65 -9.58 -17.15
N PRO A 2 3.90 -8.40 -16.56
CA PRO A 2 4.34 -8.28 -15.17
C PRO A 2 3.37 -9.00 -14.22
N VAL A 3 3.94 -9.75 -13.27
CA VAL A 3 3.19 -10.41 -12.20
C VAL A 3 3.90 -10.13 -10.88
N ILE A 4 3.11 -9.97 -9.82
CA ILE A 4 3.64 -9.85 -8.46
C ILE A 4 3.73 -11.28 -7.89
N GLN A 5 4.94 -11.71 -7.53
CA GLN A 5 5.19 -13.04 -6.99
C GLN A 5 5.40 -12.98 -5.48
N ASN A 6 5.08 -14.07 -4.78
CA ASN A 6 5.52 -14.20 -3.39
C ASN A 6 7.05 -14.26 -3.32
N PRO A 7 7.65 -13.70 -2.28
CA PRO A 7 9.09 -13.79 -2.09
C PRO A 7 9.56 -15.26 -2.04
N PRO A 8 10.69 -15.61 -2.67
CA PRO A 8 11.19 -16.99 -2.68
C PRO A 8 11.40 -17.58 -1.28
N PHE A 9 11.75 -16.76 -0.28
CA PHE A 9 11.96 -17.20 1.11
C PHE A 9 10.69 -17.67 1.81
N TYR A 10 9.50 -17.49 1.22
CA TYR A 10 8.26 -18.04 1.78
C TYR A 10 8.26 -19.57 1.81
N ALA A 11 8.96 -20.23 0.88
CA ALA A 11 9.14 -21.67 0.92
C ALA A 11 9.82 -22.11 2.23
N ASP A 12 10.83 -21.36 2.68
CA ASP A 12 11.53 -21.63 3.94
C ASP A 12 10.61 -21.46 5.17
N LEU A 13 9.63 -20.55 5.10
CA LEU A 13 8.62 -20.36 6.16
C LEU A 13 7.63 -21.53 6.22
N GLU A 14 7.14 -21.97 5.06
CA GLU A 14 6.22 -23.10 4.96
C GLU A 14 6.87 -24.40 5.46
N ASP A 15 8.14 -24.63 5.15
CA ASP A 15 8.91 -25.81 5.57
C ASP A 15 9.02 -25.93 7.11
N VAL A 16 9.00 -24.80 7.83
CA VAL A 16 9.01 -24.77 9.31
C VAL A 16 7.62 -24.59 9.92
N GLY A 17 6.56 -24.71 9.10
CA GLY A 17 5.17 -24.63 9.55
C GLY A 17 4.67 -23.22 9.85
N ILE A 18 5.37 -22.18 9.42
CA ILE A 18 4.91 -20.79 9.52
C ILE A 18 3.98 -20.52 8.33
N GLN A 19 2.76 -20.08 8.62
CA GLN A 19 1.80 -19.74 7.56
C GLN A 19 2.29 -18.53 6.76
N ILE A 20 2.01 -18.53 5.45
CA ILE A 20 2.31 -17.38 4.59
C ILE A 20 1.64 -16.13 5.16
N PRO A 21 2.44 -15.10 5.50
CA PRO A 21 1.93 -13.90 6.15
C PRO A 21 1.05 -13.06 5.22
N LEU A 22 1.52 -12.81 3.99
CA LEU A 22 0.83 -11.96 3.01
C LEU A 22 0.99 -12.53 1.60
N ASP A 23 -0.11 -12.89 0.94
CA ASP A 23 -0.06 -13.46 -0.41
C ASP A 23 -0.03 -12.36 -1.49
N PHE A 24 1.17 -11.91 -1.85
CA PHE A 24 1.43 -10.89 -2.87
C PHE A 24 0.87 -11.24 -4.25
N ARG A 25 0.70 -12.53 -4.57
CA ARG A 25 0.12 -12.95 -5.86
C ARG A 25 -1.32 -12.47 -6.07
N ARG A 26 -2.00 -12.07 -4.99
CA ARG A 26 -3.37 -11.56 -5.02
C ARG A 26 -3.44 -10.05 -5.20
N MET A 27 -2.31 -9.36 -5.19
CA MET A 27 -2.25 -7.91 -5.32
C MET A 27 -2.46 -7.48 -6.77
N THR A 28 -3.28 -6.45 -6.93
CA THR A 28 -3.51 -5.77 -8.20
C THR A 28 -2.39 -4.78 -8.51
N GLY A 29 -1.91 -4.08 -7.47
CA GLY A 29 -0.82 -3.11 -7.53
C GLY A 29 0.05 -3.22 -6.28
N ILE A 30 1.30 -2.75 -6.40
CA ILE A 30 2.19 -2.55 -5.26
C ILE A 30 3.20 -1.44 -5.58
N THR A 31 3.52 -0.65 -4.57
CA THR A 31 4.51 0.43 -4.68
C THR A 31 5.81 0.06 -3.97
N PHE A 32 6.93 0.24 -4.67
CA PHE A 32 8.28 0.09 -4.15
C PHE A 32 9.02 1.43 -4.25
N ILE A 33 9.02 2.20 -3.15
CA ILE A 33 9.65 3.52 -3.06
C ILE A 33 9.02 4.52 -4.06
N ASP A 34 9.53 4.55 -5.29
CA ASP A 34 9.11 5.42 -6.38
C ASP A 34 8.57 4.64 -7.60
N THR A 35 8.54 3.30 -7.49
CA THR A 35 8.21 2.40 -8.59
C THR A 35 6.89 1.69 -8.30
N ILE A 36 5.90 1.91 -9.15
CA ILE A 36 4.59 1.25 -9.07
C ILE A 36 4.56 0.05 -10.02
N LEU A 37 4.23 -1.12 -9.50
CA LEU A 37 4.03 -2.35 -10.27
C LEU A 37 2.54 -2.70 -10.27
N ILE A 38 1.94 -2.74 -11.47
CA ILE A 38 0.57 -3.23 -11.66
C ILE A 38 0.62 -4.64 -12.24
N SER A 39 -0.12 -5.55 -11.64
CA SER A 39 -0.11 -6.98 -11.97
C SER A 39 -1.09 -7.30 -13.10
N ASP A 40 -0.59 -7.92 -14.17
CA ASP A 40 -1.46 -8.47 -15.22
C ASP A 40 -2.21 -9.73 -14.76
N ALA A 41 -1.77 -10.36 -13.66
CA ALA A 41 -2.41 -11.56 -13.11
C ALA A 41 -3.70 -11.26 -12.32
N ALA A 42 -3.94 -10.00 -11.96
CA ALA A 42 -5.12 -9.55 -11.23
C ALA A 42 -5.70 -8.28 -11.87
N PRO A 43 -6.27 -8.35 -13.10
CA PRO A 43 -6.73 -7.17 -13.81
C PRO A 43 -7.94 -6.53 -13.13
N VAL A 44 -7.96 -5.21 -13.09
CA VAL A 44 -9.13 -4.41 -12.69
C VAL A 44 -9.93 -3.92 -13.89
N PRO A 45 -11.25 -3.68 -13.75
CA PRO A 45 -12.02 -3.06 -14.82
C PRO A 45 -11.49 -1.65 -15.14
N PRO A 46 -11.68 -1.12 -16.37
CA PRO A 46 -11.14 0.18 -16.77
C PRO A 46 -11.51 1.35 -15.85
N THR A 47 -12.67 1.29 -15.21
CA THR A 47 -13.15 2.31 -14.26
C THR A 47 -12.33 2.38 -12.97
N GLU A 48 -11.64 1.30 -12.61
CA GLU A 48 -10.86 1.16 -11.39
C GLU A 48 -9.36 1.43 -11.61
N TRP A 49 -8.94 1.63 -12.86
CA TRP A 49 -7.53 1.85 -13.20
C TRP A 49 -6.95 3.13 -12.60
N LEU A 50 -7.66 4.25 -12.75
CA LEU A 50 -7.21 5.54 -12.22
C LEU A 50 -7.22 5.57 -10.67
N PRO A 51 -8.28 5.11 -10.00
CA PRO A 51 -8.27 4.96 -8.55
C PRO A 51 -7.15 4.05 -8.01
N LEU A 52 -6.90 2.90 -8.65
CA LEU A 52 -5.78 2.03 -8.29
C LEU A 52 -4.45 2.77 -8.39
N LEU A 53 -4.19 3.43 -9.52
CA LEU A 53 -2.96 4.19 -9.71
C LEU A 53 -2.82 5.33 -8.68
N PHE A 54 -3.94 5.97 -8.33
CA PHE A 54 -3.96 7.01 -7.30
C PHE A 54 -3.59 6.43 -5.92
N HIS A 55 -4.16 5.30 -5.52
CA HIS A 55 -3.81 4.60 -4.28
C HIS A 55 -2.30 4.31 -4.19
N GLU A 56 -1.73 3.75 -5.25
CA GLU A 56 -0.29 3.46 -5.32
C GLU A 56 0.57 4.74 -5.25
N LEU A 57 0.13 5.84 -5.87
CA LEU A 57 0.81 7.13 -5.76
C LEU A 57 0.78 7.70 -4.33
N VAL A 58 -0.25 7.40 -3.53
CA VAL A 58 -0.25 7.77 -2.10
C VAL A 58 0.90 7.07 -1.38
N HIS A 59 1.16 5.80 -1.68
CA HIS A 59 2.30 5.09 -1.10
C HIS A 59 3.65 5.70 -1.53
N VAL A 60 3.78 6.22 -2.76
CA VAL A 60 4.98 6.97 -3.17
C VAL A 60 5.20 8.18 -2.27
N LEU A 61 4.15 8.97 -1.98
CA LEU A 61 4.24 10.12 -1.08
C LEU A 61 4.54 9.70 0.36
N GLN A 62 3.97 8.59 0.83
CA GLN A 62 4.30 8.04 2.14
C GLN A 62 5.78 7.62 2.20
N TYR A 63 6.31 6.97 1.17
CA TYR A 63 7.73 6.64 1.08
C TYR A 63 8.62 7.89 1.07
N GLU A 64 8.23 8.92 0.33
CA GLU A 64 8.98 10.19 0.25
C GLU A 64 9.08 10.88 1.61
N GLU A 65 7.97 10.96 2.35
CA GLU A 65 7.92 11.64 3.65
C GLU A 65 8.52 10.81 4.80
N LEU A 66 8.41 9.48 4.75
CA LEU A 66 8.90 8.59 5.81
C LEU A 66 10.34 8.11 5.57
N GLY A 67 10.74 7.99 4.31
CA GLY A 67 11.86 7.13 3.92
C GLY A 67 11.56 5.64 4.09
N LEU A 68 12.37 4.80 3.43
CA LEU A 68 12.19 3.35 3.37
C LEU A 68 12.07 2.69 4.75
N ASN A 69 12.99 2.98 5.66
CA ASN A 69 13.07 2.27 6.95
C ASN A 69 11.84 2.54 7.82
N ARG A 70 11.41 3.81 7.91
CA ARG A 70 10.26 4.17 8.75
C ARG A 70 8.96 3.70 8.12
N PHE A 71 8.82 3.77 6.80
CA PHE A 71 7.69 3.18 6.09
C PHE A 71 7.55 1.70 6.41
N VAL A 72 8.61 0.90 6.19
CA VAL A 72 8.58 -0.55 6.43
C VAL A 72 8.27 -0.88 7.88
N GLN A 73 8.86 -0.13 8.82
CA GLN A 73 8.57 -0.32 10.25
C GLN A 73 7.09 -0.10 10.57
N LEU A 74 6.51 1.02 10.12
CA LEU A 74 5.10 1.34 10.37
C LEU A 74 4.17 0.35 9.68
N TYR A 75 4.51 -0.06 8.46
CA TYR A 75 3.74 -1.01 7.68
C TYR A 75 3.68 -2.39 8.35
N VAL A 76 4.84 -2.95 8.71
CA VAL A 76 4.94 -4.28 9.32
C VAL A 76 4.37 -4.29 10.74
N ASN A 77 4.66 -3.27 11.55
CA ASN A 77 4.11 -3.18 12.90
C ASN A 77 2.59 -3.01 12.86
N GLY A 78 2.08 -2.10 12.02
CA GLY A 78 0.65 -1.90 11.84
C GLY A 78 -0.06 -3.15 11.37
N TRP A 79 0.55 -3.90 10.45
CA TRP A 79 0.03 -5.20 10.00
C TRP A 79 -0.03 -6.23 11.13
N ALA A 80 1.04 -6.35 11.94
CA ALA A 80 1.08 -7.27 13.07
C ALA A 80 0.09 -6.89 14.19
N GLU A 81 0.02 -5.60 14.55
CA GLU A 81 -0.89 -5.06 15.56
C GLU A 81 -2.36 -5.13 15.12
N GLY A 82 -2.62 -5.02 13.81
CA GLY A 82 -3.93 -5.21 13.18
C GLY A 82 -4.36 -6.67 13.02
N GLY A 83 -3.69 -7.62 13.68
CA GLY A 83 -4.04 -9.04 13.61
C GLY A 83 -3.78 -9.68 12.24
N PHE A 84 -2.74 -9.20 11.54
CA PHE A 84 -2.30 -9.69 10.24
C PHE A 84 -3.30 -9.46 9.09
N ARG A 85 -4.18 -8.47 9.24
CA ARG A 85 -5.13 -8.05 8.20
C ARG A 85 -4.56 -6.84 7.45
N TYR A 86 -4.55 -6.92 6.13
CA TYR A 86 -3.97 -5.89 5.26
C TYR A 86 -4.72 -4.56 5.38
N GLU A 87 -6.06 -4.64 5.39
CA GLU A 87 -6.94 -3.49 5.50
C GLU A 87 -6.84 -2.73 6.83
N ASP A 88 -6.21 -3.34 7.85
CA ASP A 88 -6.04 -2.74 9.18
C ASP A 88 -4.67 -2.06 9.34
N ILE A 89 -3.81 -2.13 8.32
CA ILE A 89 -2.55 -1.38 8.29
C ILE A 89 -2.88 0.12 8.24
N PRO A 90 -2.42 0.94 9.19
CA PRO A 90 -2.78 2.36 9.23
C PRO A 90 -2.42 3.13 7.95
N LEU A 91 -1.26 2.85 7.35
CA LEU A 91 -0.84 3.46 6.09
C LEU A 91 -1.75 3.08 4.91
N GLU A 92 -2.28 1.85 4.89
CA GLU A 92 -3.27 1.42 3.90
C GLU A 92 -4.61 2.11 4.12
N ARG A 93 -5.05 2.24 5.37
CA ARG A 93 -6.27 2.98 5.70
C ARG A 93 -6.20 4.42 5.23
N ASP A 94 -5.08 5.10 5.48
CA ASP A 94 -4.86 6.46 5.02
C ASP A 94 -4.93 6.57 3.48
N ALA A 95 -4.38 5.59 2.77
CA ALA A 95 -4.44 5.51 1.31
C ALA A 95 -5.86 5.25 0.80
N TYR A 96 -6.61 4.33 1.41
CA TYR A 96 -8.01 4.08 1.07
C TYR A 96 -8.92 5.28 1.37
N GLU A 97 -8.67 6.04 2.43
CA GLU A 97 -9.40 7.27 2.74
C GLU A 97 -9.17 8.34 1.65
N LEU A 98 -7.92 8.48 1.18
CA LEU A 98 -7.58 9.35 0.07
C LEU A 98 -8.17 8.89 -1.26
N ASP A 99 -8.15 7.58 -1.55
CA ASP A 99 -8.79 6.99 -2.73
C ASP A 99 -10.31 7.23 -2.73
N ALA A 100 -10.98 6.99 -1.60
CA ALA A 100 -12.40 7.27 -1.46
C ALA A 100 -12.72 8.75 -1.73
N LYS A 101 -11.89 9.66 -1.23
CA LYS A 101 -12.02 11.10 -1.51
C LYS A 101 -11.83 11.40 -3.01
N PHE A 102 -10.80 10.86 -3.63
CA PHE A 102 -10.51 11.01 -5.05
C PHE A 102 -11.70 10.54 -5.92
N ARG A 103 -12.29 9.39 -5.59
CA ARG A 103 -13.48 8.85 -6.27
C ARG A 103 -14.72 9.71 -6.08
N SER A 104 -14.91 10.29 -4.90
CA SER A 104 -16.13 11.03 -4.55
C SER A 104 -16.28 12.36 -5.28
N ALA A 105 -15.16 12.98 -5.67
CA ALA A 105 -15.15 14.33 -6.24
C ALA A 105 -14.07 14.47 -7.34
N PRO A 106 -14.19 13.74 -8.47
CA PRO A 106 -13.12 13.68 -9.50
C PRO A 106 -12.85 15.03 -10.18
N ALA A 107 -13.78 15.99 -10.11
CA ALA A 107 -13.62 17.33 -10.65
C ALA A 107 -13.06 18.35 -9.64
N GLN A 108 -12.83 17.96 -8.38
CA GLN A 108 -12.35 18.83 -7.33
C GLN A 108 -10.93 18.43 -6.93
N PRO A 109 -9.89 19.16 -7.41
CA PRO A 109 -8.53 18.89 -6.99
C PRO A 109 -8.35 19.17 -5.50
N PHE A 110 -7.49 18.40 -4.85
CA PHE A 110 -7.07 18.62 -3.47
C PHE A 110 -5.58 18.34 -3.32
N ASP A 111 -4.96 18.97 -2.33
CA ASP A 111 -3.54 18.77 -2.03
C ASP A 111 -3.34 17.42 -1.31
N THR A 112 -2.94 16.43 -2.08
CA THR A 112 -2.73 15.06 -1.58
C THR A 112 -1.50 15.01 -0.68
N LEU A 113 -0.41 15.70 -1.04
CA LEU A 113 0.82 15.73 -0.26
C LEU A 113 0.59 16.39 1.10
N ALA A 114 -0.10 17.53 1.16
CA ALA A 114 -0.43 18.16 2.43
C ALA A 114 -1.31 17.26 3.31
N THR A 115 -2.24 16.50 2.70
CA THR A 115 -3.09 15.56 3.44
C THR A 115 -2.27 14.39 4.00
N VAL A 116 -1.38 13.80 3.18
CA VAL A 116 -0.45 12.74 3.61
C VAL A 116 0.43 13.23 4.76
N ARG A 117 1.05 14.42 4.64
CA ARG A 117 1.85 15.01 5.74
C ARG A 117 1.06 15.15 7.04
N ASN A 118 -0.19 15.59 6.94
CA ASN A 118 -1.06 15.71 8.10
C ASN A 118 -1.38 14.35 8.74
N GLN A 119 -1.71 13.33 7.93
CA GLN A 119 -1.91 11.96 8.42
C GLN A 119 -0.63 11.42 9.09
N LEU A 120 0.51 11.59 8.42
CA LEU A 120 1.81 11.11 8.89
C LEU A 120 2.27 11.75 10.21
N SER A 121 1.85 12.99 10.51
CA SER A 121 2.15 13.64 11.79
C SER A 121 1.62 12.85 13.01
N GLY A 122 0.54 12.09 12.83
CA GLY A 122 -0.04 11.22 13.86
C GLY A 122 0.85 10.02 14.24
N TYR A 123 1.86 9.70 13.42
CA TYR A 123 2.78 8.58 13.63
C TYR A 123 4.08 8.98 14.34
N GLY A 124 4.12 10.19 14.92
CA GLY A 124 5.23 10.67 15.75
C GLY A 124 6.46 11.10 14.95
N ILE A 125 6.23 11.78 13.82
CA ILE A 125 7.29 12.27 12.93
C ILE A 125 7.54 13.74 13.27
N ALA A 126 8.70 14.03 13.85
CA ALA A 126 9.23 15.35 14.13
C ALA A 126 10.71 15.40 13.73
#